data_AF-A0AAD0XB72-F1
#
_entry.id   AF-A0AAD0XB72-F1
#
_cell.length_a   1.000
_cell.length_b   1.000
_cell.length_c   1.000
_cell.angle_alpha   90.00
_cell.angle_beta   90.00
_cell.angle_gamma   90.00
#
_symmetry.space_group_name_H-M   'P 1'
#
loop_
_entity.id
_entity.type
_entity.pdbx_description
1 polymer ?
#
loop_
_entity_poly.entity_id
_entity_poly.type
_entity_poly.pdbx_seq_one_letter_code
_entity_poly.pdbx_strand_id
1 'polypeptide(L)' 'MVFNVKDNNYEPINFYELDSDYHDNIRVINNDRMKTKIFEVSGLKLIRIRPKNNESPNIEQVIKAIEDIK' A
#
# COMPACT_ATOMS: atom_id res chain seq x y z
N MET A 1 2.75 -1.16 -6.64
CA MET A 1 4.17 -0.95 -6.28
C MET A 1 4.79 -0.05 -7.32
N VAL A 2 5.52 0.97 -6.90
CA VAL A 2 6.15 1.96 -7.80
C VAL A 2 7.66 1.84 -7.67
N PHE A 3 8.35 1.84 -8.81
CA PHE A 3 9.80 1.68 -8.91
C PHE A 3 10.46 2.94 -9.48
N ASN A 4 11.66 3.24 -9.01
CA ASN A 4 12.61 4.10 -9.68
C ASN A 4 13.38 3.25 -10.70
N VAL A 5 13.53 3.74 -11.93
CA VAL A 5 14.37 3.09 -12.92
C VAL A 5 15.65 3.89 -13.05
N LYS A 6 16.77 3.30 -12.63
CA LYS A 6 18.08 3.94 -12.70
C LYS A 6 19.14 2.90 -13.05
N ASP A 7 20.05 3.24 -13.97
CA ASP A 7 21.21 2.42 -14.33
C ASP A 7 20.84 0.95 -14.66
N ASN A 8 19.77 0.75 -15.43
CA ASN A 8 19.23 -0.56 -15.79
C ASN A 8 18.76 -1.42 -14.59
N ASN A 9 18.48 -0.80 -13.44
CA ASN A 9 17.99 -1.43 -12.22
C ASN A 9 16.63 -0.85 -11.78
N TYR A 10 15.89 -1.61 -10.98
CA TYR A 10 14.58 -1.22 -10.44
C TYR A 10 14.62 -1.13 -8.92
N GLU A 11 14.53 0.09 -8.38
CA GLU A 11 14.50 0.32 -6.94
C GLU A 11 13.07 0.61 -6.49
N PRO A 12 12.49 -0.17 -5.57
CA PRO A 12 11.13 0.08 -5.11
C PRO A 12 11.09 1.36 -4.26
N ILE A 13 10.21 2.30 -4.61
CA ILE A 13 10.04 3.57 -3.90
C ILE A 13 8.85 3.51 -2.94
N ASN A 14 7.70 3.04 -3.44
CA ASN A 14 6.44 3.05 -2.69
C ASN A 14 5.65 1.76 -2.89
N PHE A 15 5.11 1.24 -1.80
CA PHE A 15 4.23 0.07 -1.79
C PHE A 15 2.81 0.51 -1.49
N TYR A 16 1.85 -0.06 -2.22
CA TYR A 16 0.45 0.23 -2.07
C TYR A 16 -0.30 -1.08 -1.90
N GLU A 17 -1.21 -1.12 -0.91
CA GLU A 17 -2.13 -2.21 -0.66
C GLU A 17 -3.56 -1.65 -0.65
N LEU A 18 -4.48 -2.34 -1.31
CA LEU A 18 -5.91 -2.04 -1.19
C LEU A 18 -6.40 -2.65 0.12
N ASP A 19 -6.95 -1.81 0.98
CA ASP A 19 -7.52 -2.20 2.26
C ASP A 19 -9.04 -2.36 2.12
N SER A 20 -9.61 -3.26 2.91
CA SER A 20 -11.04 -3.60 2.89
C SER A 20 -11.46 -4.19 4.24
N ASP A 21 -12.76 -4.41 4.44
CA ASP A 21 -13.29 -4.98 5.68
C ASP A 21 -12.73 -6.36 6.05
N TYR A 22 -12.15 -7.08 5.08
CA TYR A 22 -11.39 -8.30 5.36
C TYR A 22 -10.27 -8.08 6.38
N HIS A 23 -9.69 -6.88 6.43
CA HIS A 23 -8.61 -6.50 7.33
C HIS A 23 -9.06 -6.15 8.75
N ASP A 24 -10.37 -6.09 9.02
CA ASP A 24 -10.89 -5.74 10.34
C ASP A 24 -10.88 -6.92 11.33
N ASN A 25 -10.62 -8.14 10.84
CA ASN A 25 -10.46 -9.30 11.71
C ASN A 25 -9.11 -9.22 12.47
N ILE A 26 -9.15 -9.49 13.78
CA ILE A 26 -7.98 -9.49 14.68
C ILE A 26 -6.78 -10.28 14.15
N ARG A 27 -7.00 -11.39 13.46
CA ARG A 27 -5.93 -12.19 12.84
C ARG A 27 -5.25 -11.41 11.72
N VAL A 28 -6.02 -10.75 10.88
CA VAL A 28 -5.51 -9.97 9.74
C VAL A 28 -4.83 -8.70 10.23
N ILE A 29 -5.37 -8.03 11.25
CA ILE A 29 -4.72 -6.90 11.93
C ILE A 29 -3.31 -7.26 12.42
N ASN A 30 -3.15 -8.42 13.06
CA ASN A 30 -1.84 -8.87 13.53
C ASN A 30 -0.87 -9.15 12.38
N ASN A 31 -1.35 -9.74 11.29
CA ASN A 31 -0.55 -9.93 10.09
C ASN A 31 -0.16 -8.59 9.46
N ASP A 32 -1.05 -7.61 9.43
CA ASP A 32 -0.78 -6.29 8.87
C ASP A 32 0.21 -5.49 9.72
N ARG A 33 0.17 -5.65 11.05
CA ARG A 33 1.22 -5.12 11.94
C ARG A 33 2.59 -5.71 11.61
N MET A 34 2.65 -7.03 11.39
CA MET A 34 3.91 -7.69 10.99
C MET A 34 4.40 -7.18 9.63
N LYS A 35 3.51 -7.07 8.62
CA LYS A 35 3.85 -6.47 7.32
C LYS A 35 4.41 -5.06 7.49
N THR A 36 3.72 -4.20 8.24
CA THR A 36 4.18 -2.82 8.49
C THR A 36 5.59 -2.80 9.06
N LYS A 37 5.89 -3.67 10.04
CA LYS A 37 7.23 -3.76 10.63
C LYS A 37 8.31 -4.21 9.64
N ILE A 38 8.00 -5.09 8.70
CA ILE A 38 8.94 -5.50 7.63
C ILE A 38 9.28 -4.31 6.73
N PHE A 39 8.29 -3.50 6.36
CA PHE A 39 8.50 -2.30 5.56
C PHE A 39 9.32 -1.26 6.32
N GLU A 40 9.02 -1.02 7.60
CA GLU A 40 9.79 -0.10 8.45
C GLU A 40 11.27 -0.50 8.55
N VAL A 41 11.57 -1.79 8.79
CA VAL A 41 12.96 -2.29 8.89
C VAL A 41 13.72 -2.14 7.56
N SER A 42 13.03 -2.21 6.43
CA SER A 42 13.64 -2.02 5.11
C SER A 42 13.75 -0.54 4.69
N GLY A 43 13.35 0.40 5.56
CA GLY A 43 13.33 1.84 5.24
C GLY A 43 12.26 2.22 4.22
N LEU A 44 11.30 1.35 3.97
CA LEU A 44 10.25 1.49 2.99
C LEU A 44 8.91 1.79 3.69
N LYS A 45 7.95 2.35 2.94
CA LYS A 45 6.59 2.59 3.43
C LYS A 45 5.57 1.75 2.65
N LEU A 46 4.65 1.14 3.40
CA LEU A 46 3.45 0.50 2.87
C LEU A 46 2.25 1.42 3.10
N ILE A 47 1.74 1.96 2.00
CA ILE A 47 0.57 2.83 1.95
C ILE A 47 -0.67 1.97 1.75
N ARG A 48 -1.70 2.16 2.57
CA ARG A 48 -2.98 1.44 2.45
C ARG A 48 -4.06 2.39 1.96
N ILE A 49 -4.78 1.98 0.92
CA ILE A 49 -5.87 2.75 0.33
C ILE A 49 -7.18 2.02 0.67
N ARG A 50 -8.00 2.61 1.54
CA ARG A 50 -9.30 2.05 1.93
C ARG A 50 -10.45 2.82 1.25
N PRO A 51 -11.29 2.17 0.45
CA PRO A 51 -12.47 2.79 -0.14
C PRO A 51 -13.52 3.08 0.93
N LYS A 52 -14.25 4.20 0.79
CA LYS A 52 -15.26 4.62 1.79
C LYS A 52 -16.54 3.77 1.81
N ASN A 53 -16.88 3.12 0.69
CA ASN A 53 -18.19 2.49 0.48
C ASN A 53 -18.11 0.96 0.29
N ASN A 54 -17.02 0.30 0.71
CA ASN A 54 -16.76 -1.14 0.50
C ASN A 54 -16.77 -1.62 -0.96
N GLU A 55 -16.97 -0.71 -1.92
CA GLU A 55 -16.76 -0.96 -3.33
C GLU A 55 -15.26 -1.02 -3.62
N SER A 56 -14.85 -1.97 -4.45
CA SER A 56 -13.51 -1.99 -5.00
C SER A 56 -13.25 -0.66 -5.71
N PRO A 57 -12.20 0.09 -5.33
CA PRO A 57 -11.94 1.37 -5.96
C PRO A 57 -11.66 1.16 -7.45
N ASN A 58 -12.19 2.04 -8.28
CA ASN A 58 -11.82 2.05 -9.70
C ASN A 58 -10.37 2.55 -9.87
N ILE A 59 -9.79 2.31 -11.04
CA ILE A 59 -8.37 2.62 -11.27
C ILE A 59 -8.07 4.12 -11.12
N GLU A 60 -9.01 5.00 -11.47
CA GLU A 60 -8.86 6.45 -11.37
C GLU A 60 -8.80 6.91 -9.91
N GLN A 61 -9.64 6.31 -9.04
CA GLN A 61 -9.64 6.58 -7.61
C GLN A 61 -8.32 6.14 -6.96
N VAL A 62 -7.76 5.02 -7.40
CA VAL A 62 -6.45 4.53 -6.93
C VAL A 62 -5.34 5.47 -7.39
N ILE A 63 -5.34 5.89 -8.66
CA ILE A 63 -4.33 6.84 -9.19
C ILE A 63 -4.39 8.16 -8.43
N LYS A 64 -5.58 8.72 -8.23
CA LYS A 64 -5.76 9.97 -7.48
C LYS A 64 -5.25 9.85 -6.04
N ALA A 65 -5.59 8.76 -5.35
CA ALA A 65 -5.09 8.51 -4.00
C ALA A 65 -3.57 8.38 -3.95
N ILE A 66 -2.93 7.82 -4.99
CA ILE A 66 -1.47 7.76 -5.11
C ILE A 66 -0.87 9.15 -5.32
N GLU A 67 -1.50 10.00 -6.13
CA GLU A 67 -1.04 11.37 -6.40
C GLU A 67 -1.16 12.28 -5.18
N ASP A 68 -2.23 12.15 -4.39
CA ASP A 68 -2.46 12.95 -3.18
C ASP A 68 -1.45 12.67 -2.04
N ILE A 69 -0.69 11.58 -2.13
CA ILE A 69 0.29 11.16 -1.11
C ILE A 69 1.72 11.63 -1.43
N LYS A 70 1.96 12.15 -2.64
CA LYS A 70 3.26 12.73 -3.04
C LYS A 70 3.50 14.09 -2.39
#